data_AF-A0A5P9HIU6-F1
#
_entry.id   AF-A0A5P9HIU6-F1
#
_cell.length_a   1.000
_cell.length_b   1.000
_cell.length_c   1.000
_cell.angle_alpha   90.00
_cell.angle_beta   90.00
_cell.angle_gamma   90.00
#
_symmetry.space_group_name_H-M   'P 1'
#
loop_
_entity.id
_entity.type
_entity.pdbx_description
1 polymer ?
#
loop_
_entity_poly.entity_id
_entity_poly.type
_entity_poly.pdbx_seq_one_letter_code
_entity_poly.pdbx_strand_id
1 'polypeptide(L)'
;MNPFSVHDLRRSVATGLGEYCAVQPHVIERMLNHANENRLVDTYQRSTYEAEQRAAWQAWGELIDNQVARTRQNVVPMRRATE
;
A
#
# COMPACT_ATOMS: atom_id res chain seq x y z
N MET A 1 4.16 -9.56 -24.14
CA MET A 1 3.72 -9.16 -22.79
C MET A 1 2.50 -10.00 -22.45
N ASN A 2 2.44 -10.58 -21.25
CA ASN A 2 1.21 -11.25 -20.82
C ASN A 2 0.10 -10.21 -20.60
N PRO A 3 -1.16 -10.55 -20.87
CA PRO A 3 -2.28 -9.65 -20.59
C PRO A 3 -2.37 -9.33 -19.10
N PHE A 4 -2.81 -8.11 -18.80
CA PHE A 4 -3.09 -7.70 -17.43
C PHE A 4 -4.14 -8.61 -16.79
N SER A 5 -3.91 -8.97 -15.54
CA SER A 5 -4.72 -9.91 -14.77
C SER A 5 -5.11 -9.34 -13.41
N VAL A 6 -6.03 -10.00 -12.71
CA VAL A 6 -6.39 -9.63 -11.33
C VAL A 6 -5.18 -9.65 -10.39
N HIS A 7 -4.19 -10.50 -10.65
CA HIS A 7 -2.97 -10.55 -9.85
C HIS A 7 -2.11 -9.28 -10.01
N ASP A 8 -2.19 -8.60 -11.15
CA ASP A 8 -1.50 -7.33 -11.35
C ASP A 8 -2.05 -6.22 -10.45
N LEU A 9 -3.36 -6.23 -10.14
CA LEU A 9 -3.93 -5.29 -9.16
C LEU A 9 -3.25 -5.44 -7.79
N ARG A 10 -3.05 -6.68 -7.34
CA ARG A 10 -2.39 -6.97 -6.07
C ARG A 10 -0.92 -6.51 -6.08
N ARG A 11 -0.20 -6.71 -7.19
CA ARG A 11 1.17 -6.19 -7.36
C ARG A 11 1.21 -4.67 -7.32
N SER A 12 0.29 -4.01 -8.02
CA SER A 12 0.18 -2.54 -8.01
C SER A 12 -0.10 -1.99 -6.61
N VAL A 13 -0.97 -2.64 -5.82
CA VAL A 13 -1.23 -2.25 -4.43
C VAL A 13 0.05 -2.37 -3.59
N ALA A 14 0.77 -3.50 -3.69
CA ALA A 14 1.99 -3.72 -2.91
C ALA A 14 3.06 -2.65 -3.18
N THR A 15 3.35 -2.38 -4.46
CA THR A 15 4.30 -1.34 -4.86
C THR A 15 3.81 0.05 -4.42
N GLY A 16 2.53 0.36 -4.64
CA GLY A 16 1.99 1.68 -4.32
C GLY A 16 1.94 1.99 -2.83
N LEU A 17 1.65 0.99 -1.98
CA LEU A 17 1.71 1.15 -0.52
C LEU A 17 3.12 1.53 -0.03
N GLY A 18 4.15 0.94 -0.62
CA GLY A 18 5.55 1.26 -0.29
C GLY A 18 5.99 2.61 -0.84
N GLU A 19 5.72 2.87 -2.12
CA GLU A 19 6.21 4.07 -2.82
C GLU A 19 5.47 5.35 -2.42
N TYR A 20 4.15 5.28 -2.23
CA TYR A 20 3.31 6.48 -2.11
C TYR A 20 2.65 6.64 -0.73
N CYS A 21 2.51 5.56 0.03
CA CYS A 21 1.86 5.59 1.35
C CYS A 21 2.86 5.39 2.51
N ALA A 22 4.16 5.26 2.22
CA ALA A 22 5.22 5.05 3.20
C ALA A 22 4.97 3.86 4.17
N VAL A 23 4.33 2.80 3.67
CA VAL A 23 4.02 1.61 4.47
C VAL A 23 5.24 0.70 4.51
N GLN A 24 5.59 0.24 5.71
CA GLN A 24 6.75 -0.63 5.91
C GLN A 24 6.54 -2.01 5.26
N PRO A 25 7.60 -2.62 4.68
CA PRO A 25 7.47 -3.90 3.97
C PRO A 25 6.81 -5.01 4.77
N HIS A 26 7.16 -5.19 6.05
CA HIS A 26 6.57 -6.25 6.89
C HIS A 26 5.06 -6.07 7.13
N VAL A 27 4.55 -4.83 7.09
CA VAL A 27 3.11 -4.55 7.15
C VAL A 27 2.46 -4.90 5.82
N ILE A 28 3.09 -4.55 4.68
CA ILE A 28 2.63 -4.92 3.34
C ILE A 28 2.54 -6.45 3.21
N GLU A 29 3.58 -7.18 3.59
CA GLU A 29 3.60 -8.65 3.58
C GLU A 29 2.44 -9.24 4.41
N ARG A 30 2.13 -8.62 5.55
CA ARG A 30 0.99 -9.01 6.39
C ARG A 30 -0.36 -8.73 5.73
N MET A 31 -0.54 -7.55 5.13
CA MET A 31 -1.76 -7.20 4.36
C MET A 31 -1.95 -8.13 3.16
N LEU A 32 -0.85 -8.55 2.55
CA LEU A 32 -0.83 -9.50 1.45
C LEU A 32 -1.08 -10.94 1.95
N ASN A 33 -1.05 -11.21 3.26
CA ASN A 33 -1.14 -12.57 3.81
C ASN A 33 -0.07 -13.50 3.22
N HIS A 34 1.14 -12.97 3.02
CA HIS A 34 2.29 -13.77 2.62
C HIS A 34 2.80 -14.61 3.80
N ALA A 35 3.24 -15.82 3.50
CA ALA A 35 3.95 -16.64 4.47
C ALA A 35 5.36 -16.07 4.67
N ASN A 36 5.82 -15.98 5.92
CA ASN A 36 7.18 -15.57 6.19
C ASN A 36 8.15 -16.70 5.79
N GLU A 37 9.20 -16.37 5.04
CA GLU A 37 10.24 -17.33 4.71
C GLU A 37 11.13 -17.66 5.92
N ASN A 38 11.28 -16.71 6.84
CA ASN A 38 12.10 -16.85 8.03
C ASN A 38 11.27 -17.27 9.25
N ARG A 39 11.46 -18.51 9.72
CA ARG A 39 10.79 -19.07 10.91
C ARG A 39 11.01 -18.27 12.20
N LEU A 40 12.09 -17.49 12.30
CA LEU A 40 12.31 -16.60 13.45
C LEU A 40 11.25 -15.49 13.50
N VAL A 41 10.83 -14.98 12.34
CA VAL A 41 9.77 -13.98 12.24
C VAL A 41 8.45 -14.56 12.76
N ASP A 42 8.11 -15.80 12.39
CA ASP A 42 6.90 -16.45 12.91
C ASP A 42 6.95 -16.68 14.43
N THR A 43 8.15 -16.94 14.96
CA THR A 43 8.35 -17.20 16.40
C THR A 43 8.21 -15.92 17.22
N TYR A 44 8.85 -14.83 16.78
CA TYR A 44 8.99 -13.60 17.57
C TYR A 44 8.07 -12.46 17.13
N GLN A 45 7.76 -12.35 15.85
CA GLN A 45 7.01 -11.24 15.25
C GLN A 45 5.54 -11.61 15.07
N ARG A 46 4.85 -11.88 16.18
CA ARG A 46 3.44 -12.32 16.17
C ARG A 46 2.42 -11.19 16.04
N SER A 47 2.88 -9.94 16.04
CA SER A 47 2.01 -8.77 15.89
C SER A 47 1.20 -8.87 14.59
N THR A 48 -0.09 -8.55 14.68
CA THR A 48 -0.96 -8.48 13.50
C THR A 48 -0.84 -7.13 12.80
N TYR A 49 -0.30 -6.09 13.44
CA TYR A 49 -0.19 -4.73 12.88
C TYR A 49 -1.53 -4.15 12.40
N GLU A 50 -2.63 -4.49 13.07
CA GLU A 50 -3.98 -4.11 12.62
C GLU A 50 -4.20 -2.60 12.49
N ALA A 51 -3.58 -1.80 13.36
CA ALA A 51 -3.67 -0.34 13.31
C ALA A 51 -2.93 0.20 12.07
N GLU A 52 -1.73 -0.28 11.81
CA GLU A 52 -0.91 0.07 10.66
C GLU A 52 -1.56 -0.40 9.35
N GLN A 53 -2.11 -1.62 9.33
CA GLN A 53 -2.86 -2.14 8.19
C GLN A 53 -4.09 -1.27 7.87
N ARG A 54 -4.83 -0.84 8.90
CA ARG A 54 -5.98 0.06 8.72
C ARG A 54 -5.56 1.40 8.12
N ALA A 55 -4.51 2.01 8.67
CA ALA A 55 -3.98 3.27 8.17
C ALA A 55 -3.49 3.14 6.72
N ALA A 56 -2.81 2.04 6.38
CA ALA A 56 -2.36 1.73 5.04
C ALA A 56 -3.52 1.61 4.04
N TRP A 57 -4.60 0.91 4.42
CA TRP A 57 -5.80 0.80 3.56
C TRP A 57 -6.48 2.15 3.34
N GLN A 58 -6.56 2.99 4.37
CA GLN A 58 -7.13 4.33 4.25
C GLN A 58 -6.29 5.20 3.30
N ALA A 59 -4.96 5.24 3.51
CA ALA A 59 -4.05 6.01 2.66
C ALA A 59 -4.10 5.55 1.19
N TRP A 60 -4.18 4.24 0.95
CA TRP A 60 -4.33 3.70 -0.40
C TRP A 60 -5.65 4.11 -1.05
N GLY A 61 -6.76 4.02 -0.30
CA GLY A 61 -8.07 4.46 -0.77
C GLY A 61 -8.07 5.95 -1.15
N GLU A 62 -7.51 6.80 -0.30
CA GLU A 62 -7.37 8.23 -0.58
C GLU A 62 -6.50 8.50 -1.82
N LEU A 63 -5.44 7.73 -2.03
CA LEU A 63 -4.61 7.85 -3.23
C LEU A 63 -5.40 7.47 -4.49
N ILE A 64 -6.12 6.35 -4.47
CA ILE A 64 -6.94 5.91 -5.60
C ILE A 64 -8.03 6.95 -5.91
N ASP A 65 -8.73 7.43 -4.89
CA ASP A 65 -9.75 8.47 -5.05
C ASP A 65 -9.17 9.72 -5.70
N ASN A 66 -7.99 10.16 -5.25
CA ASN A 66 -7.39 11.40 -5.74
C ASN A 66 -6.66 11.28 -7.09
N GLN A 67 -6.10 10.12 -7.43
CA GLN A 67 -5.24 9.96 -8.61
C GLN A 67 -5.87 9.16 -9.75
N VAL A 68 -6.82 8.25 -9.44
CA VAL A 68 -7.37 7.30 -10.42
C VAL A 68 -8.87 7.50 -10.63
N ALA A 69 -9.65 7.55 -9.55
CA ALA A 69 -11.11 7.62 -9.62
C ALA A 69 -11.65 9.03 -9.87
N ARG A 70 -10.85 10.07 -9.58
CA ARG A 70 -11.23 11.46 -9.86
C ARG A 70 -11.44 11.69 -11.36
N THR A 71 -12.64 12.12 -11.74
CA THR A 71 -12.87 12.80 -13.02
C THR A 71 -12.04 14.08 -13.05
N ARG A 72 -11.45 14.46 -14.19
CA ARG A 72 -10.57 15.66 -14.30
C ARG A 72 -11.20 16.89 -13.62
N GLN A 73 -10.49 17.46 -12.66
CA GLN A 73 -10.85 18.72 -12.00
C GLN A 73 -9.81 19.79 -12.33
N ASN A 74 -10.23 21.05 -12.45
CA ASN A 74 -9.35 22.20 -12.72
C ASN A 74 -8.54 22.67 -11.49
N VAL A 75 -8.61 21.96 -10.35
CA VAL A 75 -7.96 22.34 -9.10
C VAL A 75 -6.95 21.27 -8.72
N VAL A 76 -5.68 21.68 -8.57
CA VAL A 76 -4.56 20.81 -8.18
C VAL A 76 -3.97 21.32 -6.86
N PRO A 77 -3.80 20.48 -5.82
CA PRO A 77 -3.15 20.89 -4.58
C PRO A 77 -1.71 21.34 -4.83
N MET A 78 -1.32 22.49 -4.28
CA MET A 78 0.05 22.97 -4.37
C MET A 78 0.95 22.16 -3.42
N ARG A 79 2.10 21.67 -3.92
CA ARG A 79 3.10 21.03 -3.06
C ARG A 79 3.61 22.04 -2.04
N ARG A 80 3.69 21.64 -0.76
CA ARG A 80 4.33 22.45 0.28
C ARG A 80 5.81 22.60 -0.04
N ALA A 81 6.33 23.82 0.08
CA ALA A 81 7.76 24.06 0.06
C ALA A 81 8.39 23.39 1.29
N THR A 82 9.38 22.53 1.06
CA THR A 82 10.29 22.05 2.11
C THR A 82 11.26 23.18 2.46
N GLU A 83 11.32 23.54 3.73
CA GLU A 83 12.38 24.37 4.33
C GLU A 83 13.73 23.63 4.32
#